data_AF-A0A6J0K4P0-F1
#
_entry.id   AF-A0A6J0K4P0-F1
#
_cell.length_a   1.000
_cell.length_b   1.000
_cell.length_c   1.000
_cell.angle_alpha   90.00
_cell.angle_beta   90.00
_cell.angle_gamma   90.00
#
_symmetry.space_group_name_H-M   'P 1'
#
loop_
_entity.id
_entity.type
_entity.pdbx_description
1 polymer ?
#
loop_
_entity_poly.entity_id
_entity_poly.type
_entity_poly.pdbx_seq_one_letter_code
_entity_poly.pdbx_strand_id
1 'polypeptide(L)'
;MEQQGVVKRRLAVLVGCNYPDTRNELHGCVNDVLAMKETLLTRFGFKQEDMEVLTDEPESKLKPTGANIKAALSRMVEKARNGTGDVLFFHYSGHGTRIPSVKPAHPFRQDEAIVPCDFNLITDVDFRELVNQLPKGTSFTMISDSCHSGGLIDKEKEQIGPFSSGNKSLEMETTTTTTLRTLPFKEVLDHLSSLTGILTSDIGTHLLELFGVDAGLKFRLPTIDLMDLLEKLTLRERHVDSGILLSGCQADETSADVGGEGGKAYGAFSNAIQTVLKENGGGALKNKELVLMAREVLEKLGFQQHPCLYCSDQNAESTFLSQP
;
A
#
# COMPACT_ATOMS: atom_id res chain seq x y z
N MET A 1 1.28 -14.47 -42.46
CA MET A 1 0.48 -14.17 -41.26
C MET A 1 1.46 -13.95 -40.12
N GLU A 2 1.79 -12.69 -39.84
CA GLU A 2 2.62 -12.35 -38.67
C GLU A 2 1.87 -12.81 -37.41
N GLN A 3 2.54 -13.60 -36.57
CA GLN A 3 2.10 -13.79 -35.20
C GLN A 3 2.21 -12.43 -34.53
N GLN A 4 1.09 -11.73 -34.32
CA GLN A 4 1.04 -10.60 -33.41
C GLN A 4 1.45 -11.12 -32.04
N GLY A 5 2.72 -10.89 -31.68
CA GLY A 5 3.25 -11.25 -30.38
C GLY A 5 2.35 -10.69 -29.29
N VAL A 6 2.05 -11.51 -28.29
CA VAL A 6 1.24 -11.09 -27.15
C VAL A 6 1.96 -9.94 -26.44
N VAL A 7 1.44 -8.72 -26.59
CA VAL A 7 2.04 -7.53 -25.97
C VAL A 7 1.70 -7.51 -24.48
N LYS A 8 2.72 -7.70 -23.65
CA LYS A 8 2.66 -7.56 -22.19
C LYS A 8 2.30 -6.12 -21.81
N ARG A 9 1.26 -5.95 -20.99
CA ARG A 9 0.85 -4.64 -20.46
C ARG A 9 1.50 -4.34 -19.12
N ARG A 10 1.59 -3.05 -18.84
CA ARG A 10 2.12 -2.50 -17.59
C ARG A 10 1.12 -1.47 -17.09
N LEU A 11 0.34 -1.83 -16.08
CA LEU A 11 -0.77 -1.03 -15.58
C LEU A 11 -0.45 -0.56 -14.16
N ALA A 12 -0.71 0.71 -13.85
CA ALA A 12 -0.46 1.22 -12.49
C ALA A 12 -1.64 2.01 -11.91
N VAL A 13 -1.80 1.91 -10.59
CA VAL A 13 -2.62 2.82 -9.79
C VAL A 13 -1.70 3.45 -8.74
N LEU A 14 -1.68 4.78 -8.68
CA LEU A 14 -0.82 5.54 -7.77
C LEU A 14 -1.70 6.45 -6.92
N VAL A 15 -1.62 6.32 -5.59
CA VAL A 15 -2.51 6.98 -4.64
C VAL A 15 -1.70 7.72 -3.58
N GLY A 16 -1.81 9.05 -3.56
CA GLY A 16 -1.16 9.91 -2.58
C GLY A 16 -2.20 10.70 -1.77
N CYS A 17 -2.23 10.51 -0.46
CA CYS A 17 -3.13 11.23 0.45
C CYS A 17 -2.32 12.13 1.40
N ASN A 18 -2.45 13.45 1.26
CA ASN A 18 -1.88 14.45 2.16
C ASN A 18 -2.86 14.90 3.25
N TYR A 19 -4.16 14.61 3.15
CA TYR A 19 -5.21 15.01 4.10
C TYR A 19 -5.19 16.53 4.40
N PRO A 20 -5.20 17.39 3.36
CA PRO A 20 -5.06 18.84 3.53
C PRO A 20 -6.19 19.41 4.40
N ASP A 21 -5.88 20.48 5.13
CA ASP A 21 -6.83 21.16 6.03
C ASP A 21 -7.40 20.26 7.16
N THR A 22 -6.69 19.17 7.50
CA THR A 22 -7.05 18.29 8.62
C THR A 22 -5.97 18.29 9.70
N ARG A 23 -6.30 17.77 10.89
CA ARG A 23 -5.30 17.55 11.96
C ARG A 23 -4.28 16.46 11.63
N ASN A 24 -4.50 15.71 10.55
CA ASN A 24 -3.72 14.54 10.13
C ASN A 24 -2.95 14.84 8.83
N GLU A 25 -2.60 16.11 8.62
CA GLU A 25 -1.98 16.55 7.37
C GLU A 25 -0.56 15.96 7.20
N LEU A 26 -0.28 15.46 6.00
CA LEU A 26 1.00 15.00 5.50
C LEU A 26 1.38 15.83 4.27
N HIS A 27 2.66 15.86 3.91
CA HIS A 27 3.14 16.73 2.84
C HIS A 27 3.90 15.98 1.74
N GLY A 28 4.42 14.79 2.03
CA GLY A 28 5.22 14.01 1.08
C GLY A 28 4.43 13.04 0.19
N CYS A 29 3.20 12.69 0.54
CA CYS A 29 2.50 11.56 -0.07
C CYS A 29 2.21 11.77 -1.56
N VAL A 30 1.79 12.98 -1.93
CA VAL A 30 1.59 13.37 -3.33
C VAL A 30 2.92 13.40 -4.10
N ASN A 31 4.00 13.89 -3.49
CA ASN A 31 5.31 13.93 -4.13
C ASN A 31 5.84 12.52 -4.40
N ASP A 32 5.63 11.58 -3.48
CA ASP A 32 6.06 10.18 -3.60
C ASP A 32 5.46 9.52 -4.84
N VAL A 33 4.14 9.64 -5.02
CA VAL A 33 3.45 8.99 -6.15
C VAL A 33 3.76 9.66 -7.48
N LEU A 34 4.00 10.97 -7.50
CA LEU A 34 4.43 11.67 -8.70
C LEU A 34 5.87 11.30 -9.10
N ALA A 35 6.77 11.14 -8.13
CA ALA A 35 8.12 10.65 -8.37
C ALA A 35 8.09 9.21 -8.90
N MET A 36 7.28 8.33 -8.29
CA MET A 36 7.11 6.96 -8.76
C MET A 36 6.53 6.88 -10.17
N LYS A 37 5.54 7.72 -10.49
CA LYS A 37 4.99 7.83 -11.85
C LYS A 37 6.09 8.08 -12.89
N GLU A 38 6.98 9.02 -12.61
CA GLU A 38 8.09 9.35 -13.52
C GLU A 38 9.05 8.17 -13.68
N THR A 39 9.37 7.46 -12.60
CA THR A 39 10.20 6.25 -12.66
C THR A 39 9.55 5.15 -13.50
N LEU A 40 8.25 4.93 -13.36
CA LEU A 40 7.51 3.93 -14.11
C LEU A 40 7.51 4.24 -15.62
N LEU A 41 7.34 5.51 -15.99
CA LEU A 41 7.42 5.99 -17.38
C LEU A 41 8.82 5.79 -17.96
N THR A 42 9.83 6.33 -17.27
CA THR A 42 11.18 6.49 -17.83
C THR A 42 12.00 5.21 -17.77
N ARG A 43 11.81 4.39 -16.74
CA ARG A 43 12.62 3.19 -16.51
C ARG A 43 11.89 1.89 -16.80
N PHE A 44 10.62 1.79 -16.42
CA PHE A 44 9.90 0.51 -16.47
C PHE A 44 8.99 0.37 -17.69
N GLY A 45 8.91 1.38 -18.55
CA GLY A 45 8.15 1.33 -19.80
C GLY A 45 6.63 1.28 -19.60
N PHE A 46 6.13 1.79 -18.47
CA PHE A 46 4.70 2.04 -18.30
C PHE A 46 4.29 3.18 -19.24
N LYS A 47 3.05 3.13 -19.72
CA LYS A 47 2.50 4.20 -20.56
C LYS A 47 1.64 5.13 -19.74
N GLN A 48 1.59 6.41 -20.11
CA GLN A 48 0.81 7.40 -19.38
C GLN A 48 -0.68 7.05 -19.35
N GLU A 49 -1.23 6.51 -20.43
CA GLU A 49 -2.63 6.07 -20.53
C GLU A 49 -2.95 4.81 -19.72
N ASP A 50 -1.93 4.06 -19.30
CA ASP A 50 -2.05 2.82 -18.53
C ASP A 50 -1.84 3.05 -17.02
N MET A 51 -1.68 4.30 -16.60
CA MET A 51 -1.54 4.68 -15.19
C MET A 51 -2.67 5.59 -14.74
N GLU A 52 -3.27 5.26 -13.60
CA GLU A 52 -4.25 6.10 -12.91
C GLU A 52 -3.61 6.70 -11.66
N VAL A 53 -3.78 8.02 -11.47
CA VAL A 53 -3.20 8.75 -10.33
C VAL A 53 -4.33 9.44 -9.58
N LEU A 54 -4.46 9.13 -8.29
CA LEU A 54 -5.44 9.72 -7.38
C LEU A 54 -4.70 10.48 -6.30
N THR A 55 -4.97 11.78 -6.18
CA THR A 55 -4.43 12.60 -5.10
C THR A 55 -5.48 13.56 -4.58
N ASP A 56 -5.32 13.99 -3.34
CA ASP A 56 -6.22 14.95 -2.70
C ASP A 56 -5.89 16.41 -3.01
N GLU A 57 -4.94 16.66 -3.91
CA GLU A 57 -4.68 17.98 -4.51
C GLU A 57 -5.95 18.59 -5.13
N PRO A 58 -6.19 19.91 -5.02
CA PRO A 58 -7.36 20.57 -5.57
C PRO A 58 -7.61 20.28 -7.06
N GLU A 59 -6.54 20.20 -7.86
CA GLU A 59 -6.60 20.01 -9.31
C GLU A 59 -6.77 18.54 -9.75
N SER A 60 -6.79 17.60 -8.81
CA SER A 60 -6.90 16.19 -9.13
C SER A 60 -8.30 15.81 -9.58
N LYS A 61 -8.37 15.13 -10.73
CA LYS A 61 -9.63 14.68 -11.35
C LYS A 61 -10.43 13.71 -10.48
N LEU A 62 -9.72 12.87 -9.73
CA LEU A 62 -10.30 11.89 -8.82
C LEU A 62 -9.60 12.01 -7.48
N LYS A 63 -10.40 12.28 -6.44
CA LYS A 63 -9.93 12.26 -5.06
C LYS A 63 -9.69 10.81 -4.61
N PRO A 64 -8.69 10.55 -3.76
CA PRO A 64 -8.36 9.22 -3.26
C PRO A 64 -9.31 8.81 -2.12
N THR A 65 -10.61 8.82 -2.41
CA THR A 65 -11.67 8.25 -1.55
C THR A 65 -11.61 6.74 -1.59
N GLY A 66 -12.12 6.05 -0.56
CA GLY A 66 -12.14 4.58 -0.54
C GLY A 66 -12.84 3.96 -1.74
N ALA A 67 -13.95 4.57 -2.19
CA ALA A 67 -14.67 4.13 -3.39
C ALA A 67 -13.83 4.27 -4.67
N ASN A 68 -13.24 5.46 -4.91
CA ASN A 68 -12.41 5.70 -6.09
C ASN A 68 -11.16 4.82 -6.15
N ILE A 69 -10.49 4.58 -5.02
CA ILE A 69 -9.32 3.70 -4.96
C ILE A 69 -9.72 2.27 -5.34
N LYS A 70 -10.77 1.72 -4.72
CA LYS A 70 -11.28 0.38 -5.06
C LYS A 70 -11.66 0.29 -6.53
N ALA A 71 -12.37 1.29 -7.06
CA ALA A 71 -12.77 1.32 -8.46
C ALA A 71 -11.57 1.39 -9.43
N ALA A 72 -10.53 2.16 -9.09
CA ALA A 72 -9.30 2.24 -9.88
C ALA A 72 -8.55 0.89 -9.91
N LEU A 73 -8.44 0.24 -8.75
CA LEU A 73 -7.83 -1.09 -8.66
C LEU A 73 -8.65 -2.14 -9.44
N SER A 74 -9.98 -2.14 -9.34
CA SER A 74 -10.84 -3.03 -10.12
C SER A 74 -10.65 -2.83 -11.63
N ARG A 75 -10.65 -1.57 -12.10
CA ARG A 75 -10.36 -1.25 -13.51
C ARG A 75 -8.98 -1.74 -13.95
N MET A 76 -7.97 -1.65 -13.08
CA MET A 76 -6.63 -2.14 -13.37
C MET A 76 -6.62 -3.67 -13.54
N VAL A 77 -7.31 -4.41 -12.66
CA VAL A 77 -7.43 -5.87 -12.76
C VAL A 77 -8.24 -6.30 -13.99
N GLU A 78 -9.35 -5.62 -14.29
CA GLU A 78 -10.18 -5.90 -15.47
C GLU A 78 -9.43 -5.68 -16.80
N LYS A 79 -8.49 -4.73 -16.83
CA LYS A 79 -7.65 -4.47 -18.01
C LYS A 79 -6.55 -5.51 -18.21
N ALA A 80 -6.22 -6.30 -17.19
CA ALA A 80 -5.20 -7.35 -17.25
C ALA A 80 -5.70 -8.53 -18.07
N ARG A 81 -4.82 -9.12 -18.88
CA ARG A 81 -5.18 -10.21 -19.81
C ARG A 81 -4.59 -11.54 -19.35
N ASN A 82 -5.37 -12.61 -19.49
CA ASN A 82 -4.92 -13.97 -19.19
C ASN A 82 -3.75 -14.39 -20.10
N GLY A 83 -2.68 -14.92 -19.50
CA GLY A 83 -1.58 -15.56 -20.23
C GLY A 83 -0.63 -14.61 -20.96
N THR A 84 -0.71 -13.30 -20.71
CA THR A 84 0.14 -12.29 -21.37
C THR A 84 1.33 -11.85 -20.52
N GLY A 85 1.37 -12.24 -19.24
CA GLY A 85 2.44 -11.85 -18.33
C GLY A 85 2.35 -10.40 -17.86
N ASP A 86 1.15 -9.80 -17.87
CA ASP A 86 0.92 -8.40 -17.51
C ASP A 86 1.49 -8.06 -16.12
N VAL A 87 2.02 -6.83 -15.98
CA VAL A 87 2.58 -6.31 -14.73
C VAL A 87 1.64 -5.23 -14.21
N LEU A 88 1.06 -5.47 -13.04
CA LEU A 88 0.22 -4.52 -12.33
C LEU A 88 1.01 -3.97 -11.15
N PHE A 89 0.91 -2.67 -10.96
CA PHE A 89 1.61 -1.96 -9.90
C PHE A 89 0.66 -1.07 -9.12
N PHE A 90 0.71 -1.15 -7.80
CA PHE A 90 -0.03 -0.27 -6.91
C PHE A 90 0.94 0.42 -5.96
N HIS A 91 0.92 1.75 -5.92
CA HIS A 91 1.66 2.52 -4.93
C HIS A 91 0.68 3.35 -4.10
N TYR A 92 0.67 3.09 -2.81
CA TYR A 92 -0.05 3.88 -1.83
C TYR A 92 0.95 4.63 -0.95
N SER A 93 0.73 5.94 -0.81
CA SER A 93 1.45 6.82 0.09
C SER A 93 0.42 7.62 0.90
N GLY A 94 0.43 7.46 2.22
CA GLY A 94 -0.59 8.04 3.10
C GLY A 94 -0.61 7.41 4.48
N HIS A 95 -1.67 7.66 5.24
CA HIS A 95 -1.86 7.05 6.55
C HIS A 95 -2.26 5.58 6.46
N GLY A 96 -1.80 4.80 7.43
CA GLY A 96 -2.36 3.50 7.78
C GLY A 96 -2.78 3.43 9.24
N THR A 97 -3.67 2.49 9.57
CA THR A 97 -4.25 2.33 10.90
C THR A 97 -4.40 0.85 11.28
N ARG A 98 -4.48 0.59 12.58
CA ARG A 98 -4.71 -0.73 13.17
C ARG A 98 -6.07 -0.79 13.82
N ILE A 99 -6.95 -1.62 13.29
CA ILE A 99 -8.32 -1.80 13.74
C ILE A 99 -8.36 -2.98 14.72
N PRO A 100 -9.02 -2.84 15.89
CA PRO A 100 -9.26 -3.98 16.77
C PRO A 100 -9.96 -5.12 16.01
N SER A 101 -9.37 -6.32 15.99
CA SER A 101 -9.98 -7.43 15.26
C SER A 101 -11.21 -7.95 16.01
N VAL A 102 -12.25 -8.28 15.24
CA VAL A 102 -13.49 -8.88 15.74
C VAL A 102 -13.38 -10.42 15.80
N LYS A 103 -12.23 -11.01 15.42
CA LYS A 103 -12.04 -12.47 15.35
C LYS A 103 -11.94 -13.08 16.77
N PRO A 104 -12.91 -13.90 17.22
CA PRO A 104 -12.91 -14.45 18.59
C PRO A 104 -11.71 -15.34 18.89
N ALA A 105 -11.15 -15.99 17.86
CA ALA A 105 -10.02 -16.91 18.00
C ALA A 105 -8.66 -16.21 18.23
N HIS A 106 -8.55 -14.91 17.91
CA HIS A 106 -7.29 -14.16 18.02
C HIS A 106 -7.56 -12.77 18.60
N PRO A 107 -7.96 -12.68 19.89
CA PRO A 107 -8.42 -11.43 20.51
C PRO A 107 -7.33 -10.33 20.58
N PHE A 108 -6.07 -10.68 20.34
CA PHE A 108 -4.94 -9.73 20.32
C PHE A 108 -4.50 -9.35 18.91
N ARG A 109 -5.07 -9.94 17.85
CA ARG A 109 -4.73 -9.57 16.47
C ARG A 109 -5.42 -8.24 16.16
N GLN A 110 -4.68 -7.32 15.55
CA GLN A 110 -5.24 -6.11 14.97
C GLN A 110 -5.23 -6.29 13.45
N ASP A 111 -6.31 -5.83 12.81
CA ASP A 111 -6.41 -5.82 11.37
C ASP A 111 -5.85 -4.51 10.85
N GLU A 112 -5.16 -4.55 9.71
CA GLU A 112 -4.46 -3.41 9.14
C GLU A 112 -5.25 -2.82 7.97
N ALA A 113 -5.24 -1.50 7.86
CA ALA A 113 -5.97 -0.77 6.83
C ALA A 113 -5.23 0.48 6.36
N ILE A 114 -5.32 0.77 5.06
CA ILE A 114 -4.99 2.10 4.55
C ILE A 114 -6.15 3.05 4.82
N VAL A 115 -5.85 4.34 4.97
CA VAL A 115 -6.83 5.39 5.28
C VAL A 115 -7.00 6.31 4.07
N PRO A 116 -7.99 6.11 3.20
CA PRO A 116 -8.31 7.06 2.13
C PRO A 116 -8.65 8.46 2.64
N CYS A 117 -8.67 9.48 1.78
CA CYS A 117 -8.87 10.87 2.22
C CYS A 117 -10.26 11.14 2.85
N ASP A 118 -11.23 10.26 2.60
CA ASP A 118 -12.58 10.28 3.18
C ASP A 118 -12.71 9.32 4.38
N PHE A 119 -11.62 8.72 4.86
CA PHE A 119 -11.59 7.76 5.98
C PHE A 119 -12.41 6.48 5.75
N ASN A 120 -12.84 6.21 4.51
CA ASN A 120 -13.46 4.94 4.13
C ASN A 120 -12.40 3.84 4.02
N LEU A 121 -12.11 3.20 5.15
CA LEU A 121 -10.99 2.27 5.31
C LEU A 121 -11.02 1.11 4.31
N ILE A 122 -9.83 0.77 3.77
CA ILE A 122 -9.62 -0.38 2.89
C ILE A 122 -8.67 -1.34 3.62
N THR A 123 -9.09 -2.59 3.81
CA THR A 123 -8.33 -3.59 4.59
C THR A 123 -7.73 -4.68 3.71
N ASP A 124 -6.93 -5.54 4.34
CA ASP A 124 -6.46 -6.82 3.80
C ASP A 124 -7.50 -7.64 3.02
N VAL A 125 -8.76 -7.67 3.49
CA VAL A 125 -9.87 -8.37 2.84
C VAL A 125 -10.17 -7.81 1.46
N ASP A 126 -10.18 -6.47 1.31
CA ASP A 126 -10.42 -5.81 0.04
C ASP A 126 -9.30 -6.11 -0.97
N PHE A 127 -8.04 -6.03 -0.53
CA PHE A 127 -6.89 -6.37 -1.36
C PHE A 127 -6.85 -7.86 -1.73
N ARG A 128 -7.18 -8.75 -0.80
CA ARG A 128 -7.22 -10.20 -1.05
C ARG A 128 -8.29 -10.57 -2.07
N GLU A 129 -9.48 -9.98 -2.00
CA GLU A 129 -10.52 -10.16 -3.02
C GLU A 129 -10.02 -9.71 -4.40
N LEU A 130 -9.33 -8.57 -4.45
CA LEU A 130 -8.77 -8.04 -5.68
C LEU A 130 -7.68 -8.93 -6.29
N VAL A 131 -6.72 -9.38 -5.48
CA VAL A 131 -5.63 -10.27 -5.89
C VAL A 131 -6.18 -11.60 -6.39
N ASN A 132 -7.25 -12.11 -5.79
CA ASN A 132 -7.89 -13.36 -6.21
C ASN A 132 -8.59 -13.27 -7.58
N GLN A 133 -8.82 -12.07 -8.12
CA GLN A 133 -9.38 -11.85 -9.45
C GLN A 133 -8.29 -11.72 -10.53
N LEU A 134 -7.00 -11.74 -10.16
CA LEU A 134 -5.91 -11.56 -11.12
C LEU A 134 -5.86 -12.70 -12.15
N PRO A 135 -5.75 -12.38 -13.45
CA PRO A 135 -5.55 -13.36 -14.51
C PRO A 135 -4.28 -14.20 -14.30
N LYS A 136 -4.28 -15.46 -14.73
CA LYS A 136 -3.10 -16.34 -14.58
C LYS A 136 -1.89 -15.75 -15.30
N GLY A 137 -0.75 -15.77 -14.61
CA GLY A 137 0.52 -15.25 -15.12
C GLY A 137 0.68 -13.73 -14.95
N THR A 138 -0.30 -13.04 -14.39
CA THR A 138 -0.17 -11.62 -14.02
C THR A 138 0.66 -11.49 -12.74
N SER A 139 1.57 -10.52 -12.71
CA SER A 139 2.27 -10.12 -11.48
C SER A 139 1.63 -8.85 -10.92
N PHE A 140 1.38 -8.81 -9.62
CA PHE A 140 0.88 -7.65 -8.92
C PHE A 140 1.87 -7.24 -7.83
N THR A 141 2.43 -6.03 -7.94
CA THR A 141 3.35 -5.47 -6.95
C THR A 141 2.72 -4.27 -6.27
N MET A 142 2.68 -4.29 -4.95
CA MET A 142 2.20 -3.22 -4.09
C MET A 142 3.37 -2.62 -3.32
N ILE A 143 3.54 -1.30 -3.39
CA ILE A 143 4.34 -0.51 -2.46
C ILE A 143 3.38 0.24 -1.55
N SER A 144 3.48 0.02 -0.24
CA SER A 144 2.70 0.74 0.76
C SER A 144 3.64 1.53 1.65
N ASP A 145 3.74 2.84 1.39
CA ASP A 145 4.48 3.78 2.24
C ASP A 145 3.56 4.39 3.30
N SER A 146 3.12 3.50 4.18
CA SER A 146 2.20 3.76 5.29
C SER A 146 2.64 2.91 6.48
N CYS A 147 2.33 3.34 7.69
CA CYS A 147 2.46 2.45 8.86
C CYS A 147 1.36 1.39 8.84
N HIS A 148 1.61 0.22 9.43
CA HIS A 148 0.60 -0.84 9.55
C HIS A 148 0.06 -1.32 8.21
N SER A 149 0.96 -1.67 7.28
CA SER A 149 0.62 -2.25 5.98
C SER A 149 1.10 -3.69 5.78
N GLY A 150 1.83 -4.27 6.73
CA GLY A 150 2.39 -5.62 6.62
C GLY A 150 1.33 -6.73 6.52
N GLY A 151 0.13 -6.49 7.02
CA GLY A 151 -1.03 -7.38 6.94
C GLY A 151 -1.89 -7.22 5.69
N LEU A 152 -1.64 -6.23 4.82
CA LEU A 152 -2.52 -5.93 3.67
C LEU A 152 -2.55 -7.04 2.61
N ILE A 153 -1.52 -7.88 2.55
CA ILE A 153 -1.54 -9.13 1.79
C ILE A 153 -1.40 -10.31 2.77
N ASP A 154 -2.48 -10.58 3.52
CA ASP A 154 -2.57 -11.66 4.53
C ASP A 154 -2.11 -13.00 3.93
N LYS A 155 -1.24 -13.74 4.64
CA LYS A 155 -0.67 -15.07 4.27
C LYS A 155 0.46 -15.14 3.24
N GLU A 156 0.97 -14.03 2.70
CA GLU A 156 2.25 -14.12 1.96
C GLU A 156 3.41 -14.39 2.92
N LYS A 157 4.39 -15.17 2.47
CA LYS A 157 5.56 -15.48 3.27
C LYS A 157 6.36 -14.21 3.49
N GLU A 158 6.74 -13.97 4.74
CA GLU A 158 7.69 -12.91 5.09
C GLU A 158 9.09 -13.30 4.60
N GLN A 159 9.60 -12.58 3.60
CA GLN A 159 10.93 -12.81 3.01
C GLN A 159 11.99 -11.96 3.69
N ILE A 160 11.60 -10.73 4.04
CA ILE A 160 12.39 -9.79 4.81
C ILE A 160 11.48 -9.28 5.91
N GLY A 161 11.71 -9.81 7.11
CA GLY A 161 10.94 -9.52 8.30
C GLY A 161 11.52 -8.45 9.20
N PRO A 162 10.88 -8.20 10.35
CA PRO A 162 11.38 -7.28 11.34
C PRO A 162 12.76 -7.70 11.87
N PHE A 163 13.70 -6.74 11.92
CA PHE A 163 15.03 -6.96 12.50
C PHE A 163 14.89 -7.03 14.03
N SER A 164 15.15 -8.19 14.62
CA SER A 164 15.33 -8.32 16.07
C SER A 164 16.80 -8.08 16.41
N SER A 165 17.20 -6.81 16.46
CA SER A 165 18.49 -6.42 17.03
C SER A 165 18.24 -5.44 18.17
N GLY A 166 18.65 -5.86 19.38
CA GLY A 166 18.29 -5.21 20.63
C GLY A 166 18.68 -3.73 20.70
N ASN A 167 17.81 -2.97 21.38
CA ASN A 167 17.98 -1.61 21.89
C ASN A 167 19.33 -0.97 21.58
N LYS A 168 19.37 -0.19 20.51
CA LYS A 168 20.20 1.01 20.44
C LYS A 168 19.32 2.19 20.08
N SER A 169 18.68 2.76 21.09
CA SER A 169 18.25 4.15 21.07
C SER A 169 19.49 5.03 20.96
N LEU A 170 19.91 5.33 19.73
CA LEU A 170 20.79 6.45 19.45
C LEU A 170 19.87 7.59 19.02
N GLU A 171 19.51 8.44 19.98
CA GLU A 171 18.92 9.75 19.71
C GLU A 171 19.97 10.57 18.95
N MET A 172 19.75 10.76 17.66
CA MET A 172 20.50 11.70 16.85
C MET A 172 19.53 12.80 16.45
N GLU A 173 19.74 14.01 16.97
CA GLU A 173 18.97 15.21 16.66
C GLU A 173 19.13 15.53 15.16
N THR A 174 18.17 15.06 14.36
CA THR A 174 17.94 15.59 13.02
C THR A 174 16.92 16.72 13.15
N THR A 175 17.30 17.91 12.70
CA THR A 175 16.48 19.13 12.74
C THR A 175 15.26 19.10 11.79
N THR A 176 15.00 17.98 11.13
CA THR A 176 13.87 17.79 10.21
C THR A 176 12.61 17.39 10.96
N THR A 177 11.56 18.21 10.88
CA THR A 177 10.22 17.86 11.38
C THR A 177 9.73 16.59 10.70
N THR A 178 9.62 15.50 11.45
CA THR A 178 9.13 14.21 10.93
C THR A 178 7.72 13.98 11.45
N THR A 179 6.75 13.81 10.55
CA THR A 179 5.39 13.39 10.93
C THR A 179 5.21 11.89 10.69
N LEU A 180 4.54 11.23 11.62
CA LEU A 180 4.30 9.79 11.54
C LEU A 180 3.15 9.50 10.57
N ARG A 181 3.31 8.49 9.72
CA ARG A 181 2.25 8.01 8.82
C ARG A 181 1.30 7.01 9.48
N THR A 182 1.32 6.90 10.81
CA THR A 182 0.32 6.15 11.59
C THR A 182 -0.82 7.09 11.95
N LEU A 183 -2.04 6.67 11.67
CA LEU A 183 -3.22 7.32 12.23
C LEU A 183 -3.82 6.44 13.33
N PRO A 184 -3.81 6.87 14.62
CA PRO A 184 -4.34 6.07 15.71
C PRO A 184 -5.82 5.72 15.49
N PHE A 185 -6.22 4.47 15.77
CA PHE A 185 -7.60 4.02 15.57
C PHE A 185 -8.64 4.91 16.26
N LYS A 186 -8.33 5.38 17.47
CA LYS A 186 -9.19 6.30 18.21
C LYS A 186 -9.45 7.59 17.42
N GLU A 187 -8.45 8.10 16.71
CA GLU A 187 -8.61 9.31 15.90
C GLU A 187 -9.49 9.10 14.68
N VAL A 188 -9.37 7.94 14.04
CA VAL A 188 -10.27 7.50 12.96
C VAL A 188 -11.70 7.41 13.48
N LEU A 189 -11.90 6.73 14.61
CA LEU A 189 -13.21 6.54 15.21
C LEU A 189 -13.82 7.88 15.66
N ASP A 190 -13.04 8.76 16.30
CA ASP A 190 -13.49 10.08 16.73
C ASP A 190 -13.91 10.94 15.52
N HIS A 191 -13.15 10.89 14.42
CA HIS A 191 -13.50 11.58 13.17
C HIS A 191 -14.83 11.06 12.61
N LEU A 192 -14.95 9.75 12.41
CA LEU A 192 -16.18 9.13 11.88
C LEU A 192 -17.39 9.37 12.80
N SER A 193 -17.19 9.33 14.12
CA SER A 193 -18.23 9.65 15.10
C SER A 193 -18.69 11.10 15.02
N SER A 194 -17.77 12.04 14.77
CA SER A 194 -18.12 13.45 14.58
C SER A 194 -18.96 13.70 13.33
N LEU A 195 -18.77 12.89 12.28
CA LEU A 195 -19.53 12.98 11.04
C LEU A 195 -20.93 12.37 11.15
N THR A 196 -21.06 11.21 11.81
CA THR A 196 -22.36 10.52 11.92
C THR A 196 -23.20 10.98 13.12
N GLY A 197 -22.57 11.49 14.18
CA GLY A 197 -23.25 11.78 15.44
C GLY A 197 -23.68 10.53 16.23
N ILE A 198 -23.25 9.32 15.83
CA ILE A 198 -23.60 8.06 16.49
C ILE A 198 -22.64 7.80 17.65
N LEU A 199 -23.17 7.39 18.82
CA LEU A 199 -22.36 7.03 19.98
C LEU A 199 -22.12 5.52 20.04
N THR A 200 -21.16 5.03 19.28
CA THR A 200 -20.73 3.62 19.30
C THR A 200 -19.23 3.49 19.10
N SER A 201 -18.63 2.42 19.61
CA SER A 201 -17.23 2.07 19.31
C SER A 201 -17.10 1.14 18.10
N ASP A 202 -18.23 0.69 17.54
CA ASP A 202 -18.24 -0.13 16.34
C ASP A 202 -18.03 0.73 15.10
N ILE A 203 -16.78 0.73 14.60
CA ILE A 203 -16.42 1.45 13.38
C ILE A 203 -17.24 1.01 12.16
N GLY A 204 -17.69 -0.25 12.12
CA GLY A 204 -18.50 -0.78 11.02
C GLY A 204 -19.82 -0.03 10.89
N THR A 205 -20.48 0.28 12.02
CA THR A 205 -21.69 1.10 12.05
C THR A 205 -21.47 2.47 11.41
N HIS A 206 -20.37 3.16 11.72
CA HIS A 206 -20.08 4.47 11.13
C HIS A 206 -19.79 4.40 9.64
N LEU A 207 -18.97 3.43 9.22
CA LEU A 207 -18.60 3.24 7.82
C LEU A 207 -19.81 2.87 6.96
N LEU A 208 -20.71 2.05 7.48
CA LEU A 208 -21.96 1.71 6.80
C LEU A 208 -22.92 2.91 6.69
N GLU A 209 -23.03 3.73 7.74
CA GLU A 209 -23.86 4.94 7.72
C GLU A 209 -23.37 5.94 6.66
N LEU A 210 -22.06 6.16 6.57
CA LEU A 210 -21.47 7.15 5.66
C LEU A 210 -21.36 6.65 4.22
N PHE A 211 -21.00 5.38 4.02
CA PHE A 211 -20.59 4.87 2.71
C PHE A 211 -21.49 3.75 2.18
N GLY A 212 -22.35 3.15 3.00
CA GLY A 212 -23.26 2.09 2.59
C GLY A 212 -22.55 0.95 1.85
N VAL A 213 -22.92 0.75 0.58
CA VAL A 213 -22.33 -0.30 -0.27
C VAL A 213 -20.87 -0.04 -0.64
N ASP A 214 -20.42 1.22 -0.55
CA ASP A 214 -19.06 1.63 -0.85
C ASP A 214 -18.10 1.47 0.33
N ALA A 215 -18.58 1.05 1.51
CA ALA A 215 -17.72 0.70 2.65
C ALA A 215 -16.81 -0.50 2.31
N GLY A 216 -15.65 -0.60 2.98
CA GLY A 216 -14.76 -1.77 2.88
C GLY A 216 -15.50 -3.10 3.16
N LEU A 217 -15.13 -4.17 2.46
CA LEU A 217 -15.83 -5.46 2.52
C LEU A 217 -15.98 -6.01 3.94
N LYS A 218 -14.95 -5.79 4.77
CA LYS A 218 -14.93 -6.19 6.18
C LYS A 218 -16.05 -5.57 7.01
N PHE A 219 -16.46 -4.35 6.69
CA PHE A 219 -17.46 -3.58 7.44
C PHE A 219 -18.87 -3.75 6.88
N ARG A 220 -18.99 -4.15 5.61
CA ARG A 220 -20.28 -4.33 4.94
C ARG A 220 -20.94 -5.67 5.24
N LEU A 221 -20.15 -6.72 5.45
CA LEU A 221 -20.66 -8.08 5.54
C LEU A 221 -21.06 -8.44 6.97
N PRO A 222 -22.24 -9.03 7.19
CA PRO A 222 -22.55 -9.73 8.44
C PRO A 222 -21.43 -10.72 8.79
N THR A 223 -21.18 -10.95 10.08
CA THR A 223 -20.06 -11.80 10.53
C THR A 223 -20.05 -13.18 9.86
N ILE A 224 -21.21 -13.79 9.66
CA ILE A 224 -21.33 -15.12 9.01
C ILE A 224 -20.90 -15.05 7.54
N ASP A 225 -21.39 -14.05 6.80
CA ASP A 225 -21.04 -13.87 5.39
C ASP A 225 -19.57 -13.48 5.21
N LEU A 226 -19.02 -12.71 6.16
CA LEU A 226 -17.59 -12.39 6.19
C LEU A 226 -16.76 -13.65 6.43
N MET A 227 -17.19 -14.56 7.32
CA MET A 227 -16.47 -15.81 7.57
C MET A 227 -16.55 -16.75 6.35
N ASP A 228 -17.70 -16.87 5.71
CA ASP A 228 -17.86 -17.65 4.46
C ASP A 228 -17.06 -17.03 3.31
N LEU A 229 -17.02 -15.70 3.18
CA LEU A 229 -16.13 -15.02 2.23
C LEU A 229 -14.67 -15.32 2.54
N LEU A 230 -14.24 -15.15 3.79
CA LEU A 230 -12.86 -15.45 4.20
C LEU A 230 -12.52 -16.91 3.89
N GLU A 231 -13.39 -17.87 4.21
CA GLU A 231 -13.20 -19.28 3.87
C GLU A 231 -13.07 -19.48 2.35
N LYS A 232 -13.94 -18.87 1.54
CA LYS A 232 -13.84 -18.91 0.05
C LYS A 232 -12.56 -18.26 -0.48
N LEU A 233 -12.15 -17.14 0.10
CA LEU A 233 -10.90 -16.44 -0.24
C LEU A 233 -9.68 -17.33 0.06
N THR A 234 -9.77 -18.15 1.11
CA THR A 234 -8.76 -19.18 1.40
C THR A 234 -8.89 -20.41 0.50
N LEU A 235 -10.08 -20.89 0.14
CA LEU A 235 -10.18 -22.10 -0.70
C LEU A 235 -9.80 -21.87 -2.17
N ARG A 236 -9.84 -20.63 -2.65
CA ARG A 236 -9.34 -20.24 -3.99
C ARG A 236 -7.79 -20.24 -4.09
N GLU A 237 -7.08 -20.63 -3.02
CA GLU A 237 -5.62 -20.77 -2.84
C GLU A 237 -4.86 -21.69 -3.84
N ARG A 238 -5.36 -21.93 -5.06
CA ARG A 238 -4.56 -22.61 -6.12
C ARG A 238 -3.89 -21.65 -7.10
N HIS A 239 -4.03 -20.33 -6.90
CA HIS A 239 -3.26 -19.29 -7.60
C HIS A 239 -2.36 -18.53 -6.63
N VAL A 240 -1.56 -19.27 -5.87
CA VAL A 240 -0.47 -18.72 -5.05
C VAL A 240 0.66 -18.29 -6.00
N ASP A 241 1.31 -17.16 -5.75
CA ASP A 241 2.49 -16.58 -6.43
C ASP A 241 2.30 -15.32 -7.28
N SER A 242 1.13 -14.68 -7.30
CA SER A 242 0.95 -13.43 -8.06
C SER A 242 1.19 -12.13 -7.29
N GLY A 243 1.16 -12.15 -5.95
CA GLY A 243 1.26 -10.95 -5.10
C GLY A 243 2.67 -10.68 -4.58
N ILE A 244 3.09 -9.42 -4.64
CA ILE A 244 4.34 -8.92 -4.04
C ILE A 244 3.99 -7.66 -3.24
N LEU A 245 4.23 -7.65 -1.93
CA LEU A 245 4.05 -6.47 -1.08
C LEU A 245 5.38 -5.99 -0.50
N LEU A 246 5.65 -4.71 -0.72
CA LEU A 246 6.72 -3.95 -0.10
C LEU A 246 6.07 -2.96 0.89
N SER A 247 6.27 -3.19 2.19
CA SER A 247 5.72 -2.34 3.26
C SER A 247 6.80 -1.40 3.79
N GLY A 248 6.48 -0.12 3.99
CA GLY A 248 7.45 0.89 4.45
C GLY A 248 7.96 0.70 5.87
N CYS A 249 7.23 -0.05 6.69
CA CYS A 249 7.61 -0.39 8.06
C CYS A 249 7.27 -1.82 8.42
N GLN A 250 7.94 -2.28 9.48
CA GLN A 250 7.49 -3.40 10.29
C GLN A 250 6.12 -3.09 10.90
N ALA A 251 5.40 -4.14 11.29
CA ALA A 251 4.09 -3.98 11.92
C ALA A 251 4.18 -3.04 13.16
N ASP A 252 5.26 -3.14 13.93
CA ASP A 252 5.46 -2.42 15.19
C ASP A 252 6.38 -1.18 15.07
N GLU A 253 6.71 -0.77 13.85
CA GLU A 253 7.50 0.44 13.57
C GLU A 253 6.67 1.50 12.81
N THR A 254 7.20 2.72 12.73
CA THR A 254 6.50 3.88 12.14
C THR A 254 7.23 4.44 10.92
N SER A 255 6.47 4.76 9.87
CA SER A 255 6.92 5.37 8.62
C SER A 255 6.94 6.89 8.76
N ALA A 256 7.95 7.50 8.18
CA ALA A 256 8.24 8.92 8.30
C ALA A 256 7.84 9.71 7.04
N ASP A 257 7.07 10.78 7.23
CA ASP A 257 6.95 11.89 6.30
C ASP A 257 7.95 12.97 6.72
N VAL A 258 8.88 13.29 5.81
CA VAL A 258 9.99 14.22 6.10
C VAL A 258 9.61 15.61 5.65
N GLY A 259 9.56 16.54 6.61
CA GLY A 259 9.30 17.96 6.36
C GLY A 259 10.38 18.60 5.50
N GLY A 260 9.94 19.40 4.53
CA GLY A 260 10.82 20.06 3.57
C GLY A 260 11.42 21.36 4.08
N GLU A 261 12.41 21.33 4.98
CA GLU A 261 13.24 22.52 5.20
C GLU A 261 14.20 22.69 4.01
N GLY A 262 13.80 23.50 3.03
CA GLY A 262 14.59 23.83 1.83
C GLY A 262 14.44 22.85 0.65
N GLY A 263 13.56 21.85 0.75
CA GLY A 263 13.27 20.86 -0.29
C GLY A 263 11.79 20.44 -0.34
N LYS A 264 11.42 19.54 -1.27
CA LYS A 264 10.07 18.96 -1.30
C LYS A 264 9.95 17.88 -0.23
N ALA A 265 8.83 17.84 0.50
CA ALA A 265 8.54 16.77 1.46
C ALA A 265 8.41 15.41 0.75
N TYR A 266 8.75 14.32 1.45
CA TYR A 266 8.74 12.96 0.90
C TYR A 266 8.51 11.91 2.00
N GLY A 267 8.01 10.75 1.59
CA GLY A 267 7.97 9.53 2.40
C GLY A 267 9.33 8.86 2.41
N ALA A 268 9.84 8.53 3.60
CA ALA A 268 11.18 8.01 3.74
C ALA A 268 11.38 6.70 2.95
N PHE A 269 10.38 5.81 2.92
CA PHE A 269 10.51 4.55 2.19
C PHE A 269 10.43 4.74 0.67
N SER A 270 9.46 5.53 0.20
CA SER A 270 9.32 5.87 -1.22
C SER A 270 10.59 6.53 -1.74
N ASN A 271 11.15 7.47 -0.98
CA ASN A 271 12.41 8.13 -1.33
C ASN A 271 13.62 7.17 -1.30
N ALA A 272 13.67 6.22 -0.37
CA ALA A 272 14.71 5.20 -0.34
C ALA A 272 14.67 4.32 -1.60
N ILE A 273 13.47 3.88 -2.01
CA ILE A 273 13.28 3.15 -3.28
C ILE A 273 13.75 3.99 -4.47
N GLN A 274 13.36 5.27 -4.54
CA GLN A 274 13.79 6.18 -5.60
C GLN A 274 15.32 6.31 -5.66
N THR A 275 15.98 6.39 -4.50
CA THR A 275 17.44 6.49 -4.39
C THR A 275 18.11 5.22 -4.92
N VAL A 276 17.68 4.04 -4.44
CA VAL A 276 18.21 2.75 -4.91
C VAL A 276 18.03 2.60 -6.41
N LEU A 277 16.85 2.92 -6.92
CA LEU A 277 16.59 2.84 -8.35
C LEU A 277 17.52 3.78 -9.13
N LYS A 278 17.65 5.04 -8.72
CA LYS A 278 18.52 6.01 -9.39
C LYS A 278 20.00 5.56 -9.39
N GLU A 279 20.50 5.10 -8.26
CA GLU A 279 21.90 4.67 -8.11
C GLU A 279 22.22 3.39 -8.88
N ASN A 280 21.23 2.50 -9.07
CA ASN A 280 21.43 1.26 -9.84
C ASN A 280 21.62 1.48 -11.36
N GLY A 281 21.58 2.72 -11.86
CA GLY A 281 21.98 3.06 -13.23
C GLY A 281 21.23 2.32 -14.34
N GLY A 282 19.99 1.86 -14.06
CA GLY A 282 19.17 1.09 -15.01
C GLY A 282 19.42 -0.42 -15.01
N GLY A 283 20.28 -0.97 -14.14
CA GLY A 283 20.43 -2.42 -13.98
C GLY A 283 19.13 -3.10 -13.50
N ALA A 284 19.02 -4.41 -13.71
CA ALA A 284 17.95 -5.22 -13.12
C ALA A 284 18.20 -5.40 -11.62
N LEU A 285 17.15 -5.30 -10.80
CA LEU A 285 17.17 -5.59 -9.36
C LEU A 285 16.13 -6.64 -9.05
N LYS A 286 16.45 -7.57 -8.16
CA LYS A 286 15.45 -8.47 -7.57
C LYS A 286 14.58 -7.72 -6.55
N ASN A 287 13.37 -8.22 -6.30
CA ASN A 287 12.49 -7.64 -5.27
C ASN A 287 13.18 -7.63 -3.89
N LYS A 288 13.87 -8.72 -3.53
CA LYS A 288 14.63 -8.82 -2.28
C LYS A 288 15.79 -7.83 -2.20
N GLU A 289 16.54 -7.66 -3.29
CA GLU A 289 17.68 -6.73 -3.35
C GLU A 289 17.21 -5.29 -3.18
N LEU A 290 16.13 -4.90 -3.85
CA LEU A 290 15.55 -3.55 -3.73
C LEU A 290 15.23 -3.20 -2.27
N VAL A 291 14.58 -4.11 -1.54
CA VAL A 291 14.19 -3.87 -0.14
C VAL A 291 15.39 -3.82 0.79
N LEU A 292 16.39 -4.70 0.60
CA LEU A 292 17.63 -4.67 1.39
C LEU A 292 18.41 -3.38 1.16
N MET A 293 18.58 -2.95 -0.09
CA MET A 293 19.24 -1.69 -0.41
C MET A 293 18.45 -0.48 0.13
N ALA A 294 17.11 -0.55 0.12
CA ALA A 294 16.28 0.51 0.70
C ALA A 294 16.49 0.61 2.22
N ARG A 295 16.63 -0.52 2.94
CA ARG A 295 17.01 -0.53 4.37
C ARG A 295 18.37 0.15 4.58
N GLU A 296 19.37 -0.15 3.76
CA GLU A 296 20.69 0.49 3.86
C GLU A 296 20.64 2.01 3.63
N VAL A 297 19.82 2.47 2.68
CA VAL A 297 19.61 3.91 2.45
C VAL A 297 18.96 4.56 3.67
N LEU A 298 17.94 3.93 4.25
CA LEU A 298 17.24 4.44 5.43
C LEU A 298 18.15 4.52 6.66
N GLU A 299 18.95 3.48 6.90
CA GLU A 299 19.93 3.44 7.98
C GLU A 299 20.97 4.56 7.84
N LYS A 300 21.50 4.77 6.63
CA LYS A 300 22.45 5.87 6.33
C LYS A 300 21.86 7.25 6.57
N LEU A 301 20.55 7.40 6.35
CA LEU A 301 19.81 8.64 6.58
C LEU A 301 19.32 8.78 8.03
N GLY A 302 19.56 7.79 8.90
CA GLY A 302 19.18 7.81 10.31
C GLY A 302 17.72 7.47 10.60
N PHE A 303 16.98 6.92 9.64
CA PHE A 303 15.61 6.47 9.86
C PHE A 303 15.58 5.13 10.62
N GLN A 304 14.67 5.03 11.59
CA GLN A 304 14.47 3.82 12.40
C GLN A 304 13.56 2.79 11.72
N GLN A 305 12.96 3.13 10.58
CA GLN A 305 12.03 2.25 9.89
C GLN A 305 12.75 1.15 9.10
N HIS A 306 12.24 -0.07 9.17
CA HIS A 306 12.74 -1.19 8.40
C HIS A 306 11.66 -1.73 7.46
N PRO A 307 11.74 -1.39 6.16
CA PRO A 307 10.79 -1.91 5.17
C PRO A 307 10.78 -3.43 5.10
N CYS A 308 9.62 -4.03 4.85
CA CYS A 308 9.44 -5.48 4.78
C CYS A 308 9.06 -5.94 3.36
N LEU A 309 9.34 -7.22 3.07
CA LEU A 309 8.95 -7.90 1.83
C LEU A 309 8.10 -9.11 2.14
N TYR A 310 6.89 -9.15 1.58
CA TYR A 310 5.96 -10.27 1.69
C TYR A 310 5.62 -10.80 0.30
N CYS A 311 6.07 -12.01 0.01
CA CYS A 311 5.81 -12.73 -1.25
C CYS A 311 6.33 -14.17 -1.17
N SER A 312 6.08 -14.98 -2.20
CA SER A 312 6.70 -16.29 -2.34
C SER A 312 8.21 -16.24 -2.60
N ASP A 313 8.89 -17.36 -2.39
CA ASP A 313 10.35 -17.49 -2.59
C ASP A 313 10.76 -17.17 -4.03
N GLN A 314 9.92 -17.57 -5.01
CA GLN A 314 10.15 -17.26 -6.41
C GLN A 314 10.04 -15.76 -6.68
N ASN A 315 9.07 -15.08 -6.07
CA ASN A 315 8.89 -13.65 -6.25
C ASN A 315 9.96 -12.83 -5.53
N ALA A 316 10.50 -13.30 -4.41
CA ALA A 316 11.62 -12.63 -3.76
C ALA A 316 12.84 -12.49 -4.69
N GLU A 317 13.09 -13.56 -5.45
CA GLU A 317 14.23 -13.66 -6.38
C GLU A 317 13.91 -13.17 -7.80
N SER A 318 12.66 -12.81 -8.10
CA SER A 318 12.26 -12.27 -9.40
C SER A 318 12.63 -10.80 -9.54
N THR A 319 12.85 -10.34 -10.78
CA THR A 319 13.19 -8.96 -11.09
C THR A 319 12.04 -8.02 -10.77
N PHE A 320 12.31 -6.94 -10.03
CA PHE A 320 11.34 -5.91 -9.68
C PHE A 320 10.65 -5.38 -10.94
N LEU A 321 9.31 -5.46 -10.93
CA LEU A 321 8.43 -5.09 -12.05
C LEU A 321 8.77 -5.75 -13.39
N SER A 322 9.42 -6.93 -13.40
CA SER A 322 9.88 -7.58 -14.64
C SER A 322 10.61 -6.60 -15.56
N GLN A 323 11.58 -5.84 -15.03
CA GLN A 323 12.31 -4.82 -15.78
C GLN A 323 12.70 -5.34 -17.19
N PRO A 324 12.35 -4.62 -18.27
CA PRO A 324 12.51 -5.11 -19.64
C PRO A 324 13.98 -5.18 -20.09
#